data_AF-A0A285MXH2-F1
#
_entry.id   AF-A0A285MXH2-F1
#
_cell.length_a   1.000
_cell.length_b   1.000
_cell.length_c   1.000
_cell.angle_alpha   90.00
_cell.angle_beta   90.00
_cell.angle_gamma   90.00
#
_symmetry.space_group_name_H-M   'P 1'
#
loop_
_entity.id
_entity.type
_entity.pdbx_description
1 polymer ?
#
loop_
_entity_poly.entity_id
_entity_poly.type
_entity_poly.pdbx_seq_one_letter_code
_entity_poly.pdbx_strand_id
1 'polypeptide(L)'
;MNIYFLIAGVLCFLLGIIHSILGEYMIFNDKRIKGTLVPSKKSASLKVRHLRILWATWHLASIFGWCFGFFLVRIAVDYHMVNSEFMKFIISSTAYTMFISSIIVLIGTKGKHPGWIVFLFIGILLMFGS
;
A
#
# COMPACT_ATOMS: atom_id res chain seq x y z
N MET A 1 -8.93 3.12 22.86
CA MET A 1 -8.95 2.86 21.41
C MET A 1 -8.49 4.12 20.69
N ASN A 2 -7.47 4.03 19.83
CA ASN A 2 -6.98 5.17 19.06
C ASN A 2 -7.66 5.20 17.68
N ILE A 3 -8.61 6.13 17.51
CA ILE A 3 -9.41 6.20 16.28
C ILE A 3 -8.56 6.55 15.04
N TYR A 4 -7.48 7.32 15.21
CA TYR A 4 -6.60 7.70 14.11
C TYR A 4 -5.87 6.48 13.54
N PHE A 5 -5.33 5.62 14.42
CA PHE A 5 -4.68 4.37 14.01
C PHE A 5 -5.67 3.38 13.40
N LEU A 6 -6.91 3.34 13.89
CA LEU A 6 -7.95 2.49 13.30
C LEU A 6 -8.27 2.92 11.87
N ILE A 7 -8.50 4.23 11.65
CA ILE A 7 -8.76 4.78 10.31
C ILE A 7 -7.55 4.54 9.40
N ALA A 8 -6.34 4.82 9.86
CA ALA A 8 -5.11 4.59 9.11
C ALA A 8 -4.96 3.11 8.71
N GLY A 9 -5.24 2.18 9.63
CA GLY A 9 -5.19 0.76 9.37
C GLY A 9 -6.22 0.30 8.34
N VAL A 10 -7.47 0.78 8.44
CA VAL A 10 -8.53 0.51 7.45
C VAL A 10 -8.17 1.06 6.08
N LEU A 11 -7.61 2.27 6.01
CA LEU A 11 -7.14 2.86 4.75
C LEU A 11 -6.03 2.04 4.11
N CYS A 12 -5.09 1.48 4.88
CA CYS A 12 -4.08 0.55 4.37
C CYS A 12 -4.71 -0.70 3.73
N PHE A 13 -5.77 -1.26 4.34
CA PHE A 13 -6.51 -2.38 3.77
C PHE A 13 -7.20 -2.02 2.45
N LEU A 14 -7.98 -0.93 2.46
CA LEU A 14 -8.70 -0.46 1.29
C LEU A 14 -7.74 -0.13 0.15
N LEU A 15 -6.61 0.54 0.45
CA LEU A 15 -5.58 0.87 -0.52
C LEU A 15 -4.99 -0.39 -1.15
N GLY A 16 -4.66 -1.41 -0.36
CA GLY A 16 -4.15 -2.69 -0.88
C GLY A 16 -5.17 -3.43 -1.75
N ILE A 17 -6.45 -3.43 -1.35
CA ILE A 17 -7.53 -4.04 -2.15
C ILE A 17 -7.69 -3.32 -3.49
N ILE A 18 -7.84 -1.99 -3.45
CA ILE A 18 -8.03 -1.15 -4.64
C ILE A 18 -6.80 -1.25 -5.55
N HIS A 19 -5.59 -1.19 -4.99
CA HIS A 19 -4.36 -1.32 -5.76
C HIS A 19 -4.31 -2.67 -6.47
N SER A 20 -4.51 -3.78 -5.75
CA SER A 20 -4.50 -5.13 -6.32
C SER A 20 -5.55 -5.32 -7.42
N ILE A 21 -6.79 -4.88 -7.19
CA ILE A 21 -7.89 -5.04 -8.16
C ILE A 21 -7.70 -4.16 -9.38
N LEU A 22 -7.37 -2.87 -9.20
CA LEU A 22 -7.18 -1.94 -10.32
C LEU A 22 -6.01 -2.34 -11.20
N GLY A 23 -4.90 -2.82 -10.62
CA GLY A 23 -3.78 -3.34 -11.41
C GLY A 23 -4.20 -4.50 -12.30
N GLU A 24 -4.96 -5.44 -11.75
CA GLU A 24 -5.46 -6.58 -12.51
C GLU A 24 -6.38 -6.14 -13.64
N TYR A 25 -7.34 -5.27 -13.35
CA TYR A 25 -8.31 -4.79 -14.33
C TYR A 25 -7.67 -3.93 -15.43
N MET A 26 -6.80 -2.99 -15.07
CA MET A 26 -6.28 -1.97 -15.99
C MET A 26 -5.00 -2.38 -16.71
N ILE A 27 -4.12 -3.20 -16.10
CA ILE A 27 -2.76 -3.43 -16.61
C ILE A 27 -2.54 -4.87 -17.08
N PHE A 28 -3.12 -5.85 -16.39
CA PHE A 28 -2.76 -7.25 -16.56
C PHE A 28 -3.81 -8.09 -17.29
N ASN A 29 -5.10 -7.70 -17.23
CA ASN A 29 -6.19 -8.42 -17.86
C ASN A 29 -6.00 -8.59 -19.39
N ASP A 30 -5.60 -7.52 -20.09
CA ASP A 30 -5.36 -7.51 -21.53
C ASP A 30 -4.06 -8.23 -21.95
N LYS A 31 -3.12 -8.38 -21.00
CA LYS A 31 -1.82 -9.06 -21.18
C LYS A 31 -1.84 -10.53 -20.73
N ARG A 32 -3.00 -11.05 -20.40
CA ARG A 32 -3.22 -12.42 -19.96
C ARG A 32 -3.66 -13.29 -21.13
N ILE A 33 -3.21 -14.54 -21.16
CA ILE A 33 -3.76 -15.55 -22.06
C ILE A 33 -5.01 -16.10 -21.37
N LYS A 34 -6.12 -16.24 -22.11
CA LYS A 34 -7.40 -16.70 -21.55
C LYS A 34 -7.19 -18.04 -20.81
N GLY A 35 -7.61 -18.10 -19.55
CA GLY A 35 -7.45 -19.28 -18.68
C GLY A 35 -6.17 -19.32 -17.82
N THR A 36 -5.24 -18.37 -17.96
CA THR A 36 -4.05 -18.30 -17.09
C THR A 36 -4.19 -17.22 -16.02
N LEU A 37 -3.75 -17.46 -14.78
CA LEU A 37 -3.76 -16.44 -13.72
C LEU A 37 -2.66 -15.39 -13.92
N VAL A 38 -1.44 -15.81 -14.30
CA VAL A 38 -0.29 -14.91 -14.44
C VAL A 38 -0.22 -14.34 -15.87
N PRO A 39 -0.06 -13.02 -16.04
CA PRO A 39 0.03 -12.41 -17.36
C PRO A 39 1.26 -12.92 -18.13
N SER A 40 1.02 -13.37 -19.36
CA SER A 40 1.95 -14.18 -20.14
C SER A 40 1.95 -13.84 -21.63
N LYS A 41 1.07 -12.95 -22.08
CA LYS A 41 0.98 -12.52 -23.48
C LYS A 41 2.23 -11.70 -23.82
N LYS A 42 2.94 -12.12 -24.86
CA LYS A 42 4.14 -11.43 -25.35
C LYS A 42 3.71 -10.06 -25.91
N SER A 43 4.36 -8.99 -25.47
CA SER A 43 4.16 -7.65 -26.02
C SER A 43 5.44 -7.18 -26.70
N ALA A 44 5.33 -6.32 -27.72
CA ALA A 44 6.48 -5.78 -28.43
C ALA A 44 7.38 -4.92 -27.51
N SER A 45 6.80 -4.28 -26.50
CA SER A 45 7.49 -3.34 -25.60
C SER A 45 8.03 -3.97 -24.31
N LEU A 46 7.44 -5.07 -23.83
CA LEU A 46 7.79 -5.66 -22.53
C LEU A 46 7.95 -7.19 -22.63
N LYS A 47 9.14 -7.67 -22.24
CA LYS A 47 9.44 -9.11 -22.12
C LYS A 47 8.51 -9.74 -21.07
N VAL A 48 8.04 -10.95 -21.34
CA VAL A 48 7.14 -11.71 -20.45
C VAL A 48 7.71 -11.83 -19.03
N ARG A 49 9.03 -12.02 -18.88
CA ARG A 49 9.69 -12.07 -17.57
C ARG A 49 9.47 -10.79 -16.75
N HIS A 50 9.65 -9.61 -17.36
CA HIS A 50 9.48 -8.34 -16.66
C HIS A 50 8.02 -8.07 -16.31
N LEU A 51 7.09 -8.49 -17.18
CA LEU A 51 5.66 -8.43 -16.90
C LEU A 51 5.26 -9.26 -15.66
N ARG A 52 5.81 -10.47 -15.55
CA ARG A 52 5.57 -11.35 -14.39
C ARG A 52 6.16 -10.77 -13.09
N ILE A 53 7.35 -10.18 -13.16
CA ILE A 53 7.96 -9.48 -12.02
C ILE A 53 7.06 -8.32 -11.60
N LEU A 54 6.62 -7.48 -12.55
CA LEU A 54 5.74 -6.35 -12.27
C LEU A 54 4.44 -6.81 -11.59
N TRP A 55 3.80 -7.85 -12.13
CA TRP A 55 2.59 -8.45 -11.55
C TRP A 55 2.84 -8.93 -10.12
N ALA A 56 3.92 -9.68 -9.88
CA ALA A 56 4.25 -10.17 -8.54
C ALA A 56 4.52 -9.02 -7.55
N THR A 57 5.30 -8.01 -7.96
CA THR A 57 5.61 -6.85 -7.09
C THR A 57 4.38 -6.00 -6.80
N TRP A 58 3.41 -5.97 -7.71
CA TRP A 58 2.15 -5.24 -7.55
C TRP A 58 1.29 -5.83 -6.43
N HIS A 59 1.10 -7.16 -6.42
CA HIS A 59 0.39 -7.84 -5.34
C HIS A 59 1.19 -7.85 -4.04
N LEU A 60 2.52 -7.99 -4.12
CA LEU A 60 3.39 -7.94 -2.95
C LEU A 60 3.29 -6.60 -2.21
N ALA A 61 3.24 -5.48 -2.93
CA ALA A 61 3.02 -4.16 -2.33
C ALA A 61 1.68 -4.07 -1.58
N SER A 62 0.62 -4.69 -2.13
CA SER A 62 -0.70 -4.76 -1.48
C SER A 62 -0.64 -5.56 -0.17
N ILE A 63 0.07 -6.70 -0.18
CA ILE A 63 0.26 -7.54 1.01
C ILE A 63 1.05 -6.80 2.09
N PHE A 64 2.11 -6.07 1.73
CA PHE A 64 2.83 -5.24 2.69
C PHE A 64 1.96 -4.11 3.25
N GLY A 65 1.13 -3.48 2.41
CA GLY A 65 0.11 -2.52 2.86
C GLY A 65 -0.84 -3.13 3.90
N TRP A 66 -1.34 -4.35 3.67
CA TRP A 66 -2.18 -5.06 4.63
C TRP A 66 -1.45 -5.41 5.92
N CYS A 67 -0.17 -5.78 5.85
CA CYS A 67 0.67 -6.01 7.03
C CYS A 67 0.72 -4.77 7.94
N PHE A 68 1.01 -3.59 7.37
CA PHE A 68 0.93 -2.33 8.10
C PHE A 68 -0.49 -2.07 8.64
N GLY A 69 -1.52 -2.35 7.84
CA GLY A 69 -2.92 -2.26 8.26
C GLY A 69 -3.22 -3.09 9.52
N PHE A 70 -2.80 -4.35 9.56
CA PHE A 70 -2.97 -5.23 10.72
C PHE A 70 -2.28 -4.68 11.97
N PHE A 71 -1.03 -4.22 11.83
CA PHE A 71 -0.30 -3.62 12.95
C PHE A 71 -1.02 -2.39 13.50
N LEU A 72 -1.45 -1.49 12.62
CA LEU A 72 -2.16 -0.27 13.02
C LEU A 72 -3.51 -0.55 13.70
N VAL A 73 -4.29 -1.50 13.17
CA VAL A 73 -5.55 -1.93 13.81
C VAL A 73 -5.29 -2.56 15.18
N ARG A 74 -4.25 -3.40 15.30
CA ARG A 74 -3.90 -4.02 16.59
C ARG A 74 -3.49 -2.98 17.63
N ILE A 75 -2.65 -2.02 17.24
CA ILE A 75 -2.23 -0.89 18.10
C ILE A 75 -3.43 -0.01 18.46
N ALA A 76 -4.38 0.19 17.54
CA ALA A 76 -5.57 1.01 17.79
C ALA A 76 -6.44 0.46 18.93
N VAL A 77 -6.54 -0.87 19.05
CA VAL A 77 -7.36 -1.53 20.08
C VAL A 77 -6.63 -1.57 21.43
N ASP A 78 -5.31 -1.73 21.43
CA ASP A 78 -4.52 -1.99 22.65
C ASP A 78 -3.81 -0.72 23.18
N TYR A 79 -4.54 0.06 24.00
CA TYR A 79 -4.11 1.40 24.46
C TYR A 79 -2.79 1.39 25.26
N HIS A 80 -2.48 0.31 25.98
CA HIS A 80 -1.28 0.25 26.82
C HIS A 80 0.02 0.07 26.01
N MET A 81 -0.06 -0.36 24.74
CA MET A 81 1.13 -0.61 23.93
C MET A 81 1.83 0.67 23.46
N VAL A 82 1.08 1.76 23.25
CA VAL A 82 1.57 3.00 22.62
C VAL A 82 2.64 3.72 23.45
N ASN A 83 2.64 3.55 24.77
CA ASN A 83 3.55 4.28 25.66
C ASN A 83 4.99 3.76 25.69
N SER A 84 5.28 2.61 25.06
CA SER A 84 6.67 2.12 24.94
C SER A 84 7.44 2.90 23.87
N GLU A 85 8.71 3.21 24.13
CA GLU A 85 9.59 3.85 23.13
C GLU A 85 9.67 3.04 21.83
N PHE A 86 9.64 1.70 21.96
CA PHE A 86 9.62 0.78 20.83
C PHE A 86 8.40 0.99 19.92
N MET A 87 7.19 1.14 20.50
CA MET A 87 5.99 1.41 19.70
C MET A 87 6.01 2.79 19.06
N LYS A 88 6.52 3.82 19.76
CA LYS A 88 6.71 5.15 19.17
C LYS A 88 7.65 5.12 17.97
N PHE A 89 8.72 4.33 18.05
CA PHE A 89 9.63 4.10 16.93
C PHE A 89 8.93 3.41 15.74
N ILE A 90 8.12 2.37 15.97
CA ILE A 90 7.35 1.69 14.91
C ILE A 90 6.37 2.66 14.24
N ILE A 91 5.59 3.41 15.03
CA ILE A 91 4.61 4.36 14.51
C ILE A 91 5.30 5.47 13.70
N SER A 92 6.40 6.03 14.21
CA SER A 92 7.16 7.08 13.53
C SER A 92 7.79 6.57 12.23
N SER A 93 8.39 5.38 12.25
CA SER A 93 8.97 4.76 11.05
C SER A 93 7.90 4.46 10.01
N THR A 94 6.71 4.05 10.44
CA THR A 94 5.56 3.84 9.54
C THR A 94 5.09 5.18 8.95
N ALA A 95 4.97 6.24 9.75
CA ALA A 95 4.59 7.57 9.28
C ALA A 95 5.58 8.11 8.22
N TYR A 96 6.90 8.04 8.50
CA TYR A 96 7.92 8.44 7.54
C TYR A 96 7.87 7.61 6.26
N THR A 97 7.64 6.30 6.37
CA THR A 97 7.44 5.43 5.20
C THR A 97 6.26 5.91 4.35
N MET A 98 5.12 6.22 4.97
CA MET A 98 3.94 6.73 4.27
C MET A 98 4.18 8.08 3.58
N PHE A 99 4.89 9.00 4.22
CA PHE A 99 5.28 10.28 3.62
C PHE A 99 6.21 10.10 2.42
N ILE A 100 7.26 9.28 2.56
CA ILE A 100 8.21 9.00 1.48
C ILE A 100 7.48 8.30 0.32
N SER A 101 6.61 7.33 0.59
CA SER A 101 5.76 6.69 -0.42
C SER A 101 4.86 7.68 -1.14
N SER A 102 4.25 8.63 -0.41
CA SER A 102 3.45 9.71 -1.01
C SER A 102 4.28 10.55 -1.98
N ILE A 103 5.47 10.99 -1.57
CA ILE A 103 6.39 11.78 -2.41
C ILE A 103 6.80 11.00 -3.66
N ILE A 104 7.17 9.72 -3.52
CA ILE A 104 7.56 8.87 -4.65
C ILE A 104 6.41 8.73 -5.66
N VAL A 105 5.18 8.46 -5.19
CA VAL A 105 4.02 8.33 -6.08
C VAL A 105 3.67 9.66 -6.74
N LEU A 106 3.73 10.77 -5.99
CA LEU A 106 3.48 12.11 -6.51
C LEU A 106 4.45 12.46 -7.65
N ILE A 107 5.75 12.30 -7.42
CA ILE A 107 6.80 12.60 -8.41
C ILE A 107 6.73 11.61 -9.58
N GLY A 108 6.70 10.31 -9.29
CA GLY A 108 6.74 9.24 -10.28
C GLY A 108 5.54 9.24 -11.24
N THR A 109 4.38 9.75 -10.78
CA THR A 109 3.16 9.81 -11.59
C THR A 109 2.78 11.22 -12.02
N LYS A 110 3.62 12.22 -11.72
CA LYS A 110 3.34 13.66 -11.95
C LYS A 110 1.97 14.07 -11.36
N GLY A 111 1.65 13.54 -10.18
CA GLY A 111 0.39 13.78 -9.45
C GLY A 111 -0.86 13.15 -10.03
N LYS A 112 -0.77 12.40 -11.14
CA LYS A 112 -1.93 11.81 -11.81
C LYS A 112 -2.50 10.58 -11.10
N HIS A 113 -1.71 9.91 -10.26
CA HIS A 113 -2.16 8.75 -9.52
C HIS A 113 -2.61 9.12 -8.11
N PRO A 114 -3.89 8.96 -7.74
CA PRO A 114 -4.44 9.47 -6.48
C PRO A 114 -3.83 8.83 -5.21
N GLY A 115 -3.10 7.72 -5.36
CA GLY A 115 -2.45 7.03 -4.24
C GLY A 115 -1.55 7.92 -3.38
N TRP A 116 -0.93 8.98 -3.92
CA TRP A 116 -0.11 9.90 -3.11
C TRP A 116 -0.93 10.60 -2.01
N ILE A 117 -2.20 10.92 -2.28
CA ILE A 117 -3.11 11.54 -1.32
C ILE A 117 -3.40 10.58 -0.18
N VAL A 118 -3.67 9.31 -0.50
CA VAL A 118 -3.99 8.28 0.50
C VAL A 118 -2.79 8.03 1.42
N PHE A 119 -1.59 7.87 0.86
CA PHE A 119 -0.37 7.72 1.66
C PHE A 119 -0.08 8.94 2.54
N LEU A 120 -0.27 10.16 2.01
CA LEU A 120 -0.10 11.39 2.77
C LEU A 120 -1.08 11.44 3.95
N PHE A 121 -2.35 11.12 3.69
CA PHE A 121 -3.39 11.16 4.71
C PHE A 121 -3.16 10.11 5.81
N ILE A 122 -2.72 8.90 5.47
CA ILE A 122 -2.31 7.89 6.45
C ILE A 122 -1.16 8.43 7.32
N GLY A 123 -0.12 9.02 6.71
CA GLY A 123 1.00 9.62 7.46
C GLY A 123 0.55 10.69 8.46
N ILE A 124 -0.37 11.58 8.03
CA ILE A 124 -0.96 12.62 8.89
C ILE A 124 -1.74 12.00 10.06
N LEU A 125 -2.58 10.99 9.81
CA LEU A 125 -3.32 10.30 10.87
C LEU A 125 -2.39 9.67 11.90
N LEU A 126 -1.28 9.08 11.46
CA LEU A 126 -0.29 8.50 12.37
C LEU A 126 0.37 9.56 13.27
N MET A 127 0.64 10.76 12.75
CA MET A 127 1.20 11.86 13.55
C MET A 127 0.22 12.42 14.59
N PHE A 128 -1.07 12.47 14.28
CA PHE A 128 -2.09 12.93 15.24
C PHE A 128 -2.45 11.87 16.30
N GLY A 129 -2.28 10.59 15.96
CA GLY A 129 -2.53 9.50 16.89
C GLY A 129 -1.38 9.18 17.84
N SER A 130 -0.15 9.59 17.51
CA SER A 130 1.09 9.30 18.26
C SER A 130 1.33 10.21 19.46
#